data_AF-A0A3D0S5R0-F1
#
_entry.id   AF-A0A3D0S5R0-F1
#
_cell.length_a   1.000
_cell.length_b   1.000
_cell.length_c   1.000
_cell.angle_alpha   90.00
_cell.angle_beta   90.00
_cell.angle_gamma   90.00
#
_symmetry.space_group_name_H-M   'P 1'
#
loop_
_entity.id
_entity.type
_entity.pdbx_description
1 polymer ?
#
loop_
_entity_poly.entity_id
_entity_poly.type
_entity_poly.pdbx_seq_one_letter_code
_entity_poly.pdbx_strand_id
1 'polypeptide(L)'
;PVWAIGTGEVATPADAQEVCQSIRAQIREAYGDAAADGVRILYGGSVKAANVAGIMAEADVDGCLVGGASLQADEFGGICRYYDMPAL
;
A
#
# COMPACT_ATOMS: atom_id res chain seq x y z
N PRO A 1 -5.45 7.43 0.01
CA PRO A 1 -6.91 7.54 0.20
C PRO A 1 -7.28 8.66 1.18
N VAL A 2 -7.30 9.93 0.72
CA VAL A 2 -7.59 11.09 1.58
C VAL A 2 -8.97 11.00 2.24
N TRP A 3 -9.95 10.45 1.53
CA TRP A 3 -11.33 10.26 2.01
C TRP A 3 -11.43 9.39 3.29
N ALA A 4 -10.46 8.51 3.55
CA ALA A 4 -10.42 7.64 4.72
C ALA A 4 -9.58 8.22 5.90
N ILE A 5 -9.00 9.42 5.76
CA ILE A 5 -8.13 10.00 6.78
C ILE A 5 -8.96 10.79 7.79
N GLY A 6 -9.05 10.29 9.03
CA GLY A 6 -9.72 10.99 10.13
C GLY A 6 -11.26 11.00 10.05
N THR A 7 -11.85 10.25 9.10
CA THR A 7 -13.29 10.16 8.88
C THR A 7 -13.96 8.98 9.60
N GLY A 8 -13.16 8.03 10.11
CA GLY A 8 -13.65 6.77 10.67
C GLY A 8 -13.90 5.68 9.63
N GLU A 9 -13.86 6.03 8.34
CA GLU A 9 -13.86 5.06 7.24
C GLU A 9 -12.45 4.46 7.06
N VAL A 10 -12.40 3.21 6.61
CA VAL A 10 -11.15 2.47 6.43
C VAL A 10 -11.08 1.99 4.99
N ALA A 11 -10.10 2.49 4.24
CA ALA A 11 -9.77 1.95 2.92
C ALA A 11 -9.28 0.51 3.07
N THR A 12 -9.92 -0.39 2.32
CA THR A 12 -9.63 -1.82 2.27
C THR A 12 -8.46 -2.13 1.34
N PRO A 13 -7.88 -3.35 1.39
CA PRO A 13 -6.93 -3.80 0.37
C PRO A 13 -7.49 -3.71 -1.05
N ALA A 14 -8.76 -4.06 -1.25
CA ALA A 14 -9.42 -3.93 -2.54
C ALA A 14 -9.49 -2.47 -3.05
N ASP A 15 -9.76 -1.51 -2.16
CA ASP A 15 -9.73 -0.07 -2.53
C ASP A 15 -8.31 0.38 -2.92
N ALA A 16 -7.29 -0.15 -2.24
CA ALA A 16 -5.89 0.13 -2.58
C ALA A 16 -5.54 -0.45 -3.96
N GLN A 17 -5.92 -1.70 -4.21
CA GLN A 17 -5.69 -2.40 -5.48
C GLN A 17 -6.37 -1.69 -6.65
N GLU A 18 -7.65 -1.34 -6.53
CA GLU A 18 -8.40 -0.66 -7.60
C GLU A 18 -7.69 0.62 -8.05
N VAL A 19 -7.28 1.45 -7.10
CA VAL A 19 -6.63 2.72 -7.40
C VAL A 19 -5.22 2.52 -7.94
N CYS A 20 -4.42 1.62 -7.35
CA CYS A 20 -3.05 1.38 -7.83
C CYS A 20 -3.04 0.77 -9.24
N GLN A 21 -3.96 -0.15 -9.54
CA GLN A 21 -4.15 -0.72 -10.86
C GLN A 21 -4.52 0.36 -11.89
N SER A 22 -5.45 1.26 -11.54
CA SER A 22 -5.85 2.38 -12.41
C SER A 22 -4.68 3.32 -12.69
N ILE A 23 -3.87 3.65 -11.68
CA ILE A 23 -2.65 4.45 -11.83
C ILE A 23 -1.66 3.76 -12.77
N ARG A 24 -1.40 2.45 -12.58
CA ARG A 24 -0.47 1.71 -13.44
C ARG A 24 -0.96 1.65 -14.88
N ALA A 25 -2.26 1.47 -15.09
CA ALA A 25 -2.88 1.50 -16.42
C ALA A 25 -2.67 2.87 -17.11
N GLN A 26 -2.83 3.97 -16.38
CA GLN A 26 -2.58 5.32 -16.90
C GLN A 26 -1.10 5.55 -17.25
N ILE A 27 -0.17 5.05 -16.43
CA ILE A 27 1.26 5.13 -16.74
C ILE A 27 1.58 4.29 -17.99
N ARG A 28 0.98 3.11 -18.13
CA ARG A 28 1.14 2.25 -19.31
C ARG A 28 0.64 2.94 -20.58
N GLU A 29 -0.52 3.57 -20.53
CA GLU A 29 -1.08 4.32 -21.65
C GLU A 29 -0.18 5.50 -22.08
N ALA A 30 0.33 6.26 -21.11
CA ALA A 30 1.11 7.46 -21.39
C ALA A 30 2.60 7.20 -21.72
N TYR A 31 3.19 6.14 -21.16
CA TYR A 31 4.65 5.93 -21.18
C TYR A 31 5.09 4.50 -21.57
N GLY A 32 4.15 3.58 -21.81
CA GLY A 32 4.41 2.21 -22.23
C GLY A 32 4.71 1.23 -21.10
N ASP A 33 4.77 -0.07 -21.46
CA ASP A 33 4.89 -1.18 -20.50
C ASP A 33 6.12 -1.09 -19.62
N ALA A 34 7.30 -0.79 -20.20
CA ALA A 34 8.53 -0.71 -19.43
C ALA A 34 8.48 0.35 -18.31
N ALA A 35 7.79 1.48 -18.55
CA ALA A 35 7.61 2.51 -17.53
C ALA A 35 6.60 2.06 -16.45
N ALA A 36 5.49 1.45 -16.87
CA ALA A 36 4.44 0.98 -15.98
C ALA A 36 4.88 -0.18 -15.07
N ASP A 37 5.72 -1.07 -15.58
CA ASP A 37 6.23 -2.22 -14.83
C ASP A 37 7.46 -1.85 -13.97
N GLY A 38 8.18 -0.77 -14.33
CA GLY A 38 9.36 -0.31 -13.61
C GLY A 38 9.09 0.69 -12.48
N VAL A 39 7.90 1.31 -12.44
CA VAL A 39 7.51 2.27 -11.40
C VAL A 39 6.94 1.56 -10.18
N ARG A 40 7.32 2.04 -8.99
CA ARG A 40 6.70 1.62 -7.72
C ARG A 40 5.54 2.54 -7.36
N ILE A 41 4.38 1.96 -7.09
CA ILE A 41 3.16 2.62 -6.63
C ILE A 41 2.96 2.22 -5.17
N LEU A 42 3.05 3.21 -4.27
CA LEU A 42 2.98 2.97 -2.83
C LEU A 42 1.60 3.33 -2.29
N TYR A 43 1.05 2.47 -1.43
CA TYR A 43 -0.14 2.81 -0.66
C TYR A 43 0.20 3.78 0.48
N GLY A 44 -0.39 4.98 0.45
CA GLY A 44 -0.17 6.04 1.45
C GLY A 44 -1.31 6.22 2.45
N GLY A 45 -2.18 5.21 2.65
CA GLY A 45 -3.23 5.26 3.67
C GLY A 45 -2.76 4.85 5.05
N SER A 46 -3.70 4.45 5.91
CA SER A 46 -3.38 3.96 7.27
C SER A 46 -2.74 2.58 7.21
N VAL A 47 -1.43 2.52 7.47
CA VAL A 47 -0.64 1.28 7.49
C VAL A 47 -0.18 0.99 8.90
N LYS A 48 -0.39 -0.25 9.33
CA LYS A 48 -0.03 -0.81 10.63
C LYS A 48 0.52 -2.22 10.44
N ALA A 49 1.25 -2.72 11.42
CA ALA A 49 1.78 -4.09 11.40
C ALA A 49 0.65 -5.14 11.21
N ALA A 50 -0.54 -4.87 11.76
CA ALA A 50 -1.69 -5.77 11.70
C ALA A 50 -2.42 -5.80 10.34
N ASN A 51 -2.23 -4.83 9.44
CA ASN A 51 -2.96 -4.77 8.16
C ASN A 51 -2.06 -4.80 6.91
N VAL A 52 -0.76 -4.55 7.06
CA VAL A 52 0.15 -4.42 5.91
C VAL A 52 0.21 -5.69 5.08
N ALA A 53 0.10 -6.89 5.67
CA ALA A 53 0.13 -8.14 4.92
C ALA A 53 -1.00 -8.25 3.90
N GLY A 54 -2.21 -7.78 4.26
CA GLY A 54 -3.34 -7.73 3.33
C GLY A 54 -3.14 -6.70 2.23
N ILE A 55 -2.60 -5.52 2.56
CA ILE A 55 -2.30 -4.46 1.57
C ILE A 55 -1.23 -4.92 0.57
N MET A 56 -0.16 -5.55 1.06
CA MET A 56 0.97 -6.02 0.24
C MET A 56 0.67 -7.31 -0.53
N ALA A 57 -0.49 -7.94 -0.32
CA ALA A 57 -0.95 -9.07 -1.11
C ALA A 57 -1.57 -8.63 -2.45
N GLU A 58 -1.90 -7.34 -2.59
CA GLU A 58 -2.51 -6.78 -3.79
C GLU A 58 -1.48 -6.57 -4.90
N ALA A 59 -1.83 -6.99 -6.11
CA ALA A 59 -0.88 -7.16 -7.22
C ALA A 59 -0.22 -5.85 -7.69
N ASP A 60 -0.93 -4.72 -7.57
CA ASP A 60 -0.45 -3.42 -8.04
C ASP A 60 0.08 -2.52 -6.92
N VAL A 61 0.12 -2.99 -5.68
CA VAL A 61 0.66 -2.25 -4.53
C VAL A 61 2.11 -2.67 -4.27
N ASP A 62 3.06 -1.77 -4.56
CA ASP A 62 4.50 -2.08 -4.51
C ASP A 62 5.15 -1.73 -3.16
N GLY A 63 4.37 -1.30 -2.18
CA GLY A 63 4.86 -0.88 -0.87
C GLY A 63 3.94 0.10 -0.17
N CYS A 64 4.44 0.67 0.92
CA CYS A 64 3.70 1.58 1.77
C CYS A 64 4.47 2.87 2.02
N LEU A 65 3.78 4.01 1.98
CA LEU A 65 4.27 5.28 2.51
C LEU A 65 3.69 5.47 3.92
N VAL A 66 4.44 5.04 4.93
CA VAL A 66 3.95 4.90 6.31
C VAL A 66 3.96 6.24 7.05
N GLY A 67 2.80 6.60 7.63
CA GLY A 67 2.64 7.78 8.49
C GLY A 67 3.08 7.56 9.93
N GLY A 68 2.21 7.83 10.90
CA GLY A 68 2.55 7.82 12.33
C GLY A 68 3.14 6.51 12.88
N ALA A 69 2.79 5.36 12.29
CA ALA A 69 3.37 4.06 12.63
C ALA A 69 4.90 4.00 12.41
N SER A 70 5.45 4.83 11.51
CA SER A 70 6.89 4.93 11.28
C SER A 70 7.67 5.50 12.47
N LEU A 71 7.00 6.18 13.41
CA LEU A 71 7.62 6.80 14.59
C LEU A 71 7.78 5.82 15.76
N GLN A 72 7.29 4.59 15.63
CA GLN A 72 7.36 3.54 16.65
C GLN A 72 8.18 2.37 16.11
N ALA A 73 9.33 2.08 16.73
CA ALA A 73 10.29 1.13 16.19
C ALA A 73 9.72 -0.29 16.02
N ASP A 74 8.97 -0.78 17.02
CA ASP A 74 8.37 -2.12 16.95
C ASP A 74 7.29 -2.20 15.86
N GLU A 75 6.45 -1.16 15.76
CA GLU A 75 5.39 -1.08 14.75
C GLU A 75 5.97 -1.02 13.34
N PHE A 76 6.91 -0.10 13.10
CA PHE A 76 7.56 0.04 11.80
C PHE A 76 8.38 -1.20 11.44
N GLY A 77 9.08 -1.79 12.41
CA GLY A 77 9.80 -3.04 12.24
C GLY A 77 8.87 -4.22 11.91
N GLY A 78 7.65 -4.23 12.46
CA GLY A 78 6.61 -5.19 12.08
C GLY A 78 6.12 -4.96 10.64
N ILE A 79 5.92 -3.71 10.24
CA ILE A 79 5.53 -3.34 8.87
C ILE A 79 6.58 -3.79 7.85
N CYS A 80 7.87 -3.54 8.10
CA CYS A 80 8.95 -3.92 7.21
C CYS A 80 9.12 -5.45 7.06
N ARG A 81 8.70 -6.22 8.07
CA ARG A 81 8.81 -7.68 8.15
C ARG A 81 7.45 -8.37 8.00
N TYR A 82 6.51 -7.76 7.28
CA TYR A 82 5.15 -8.29 7.14
C TYR A 82 5.09 -9.72 6.58
N TYR A 83 6.12 -10.16 5.84
CA TYR A 83 6.26 -11.51 5.30
C TYR A 83 6.81 -12.54 6.31
N ASP A 84 7.43 -12.08 7.41
CA ASP A 84 7.93 -12.94 8.50
C ASP A 84 6.90 -13.11 9.62
N MET A 85 5.82 -12.32 9.60
CA MET A 85 4.77 -12.34 10.62
C MET A 85 3.75 -13.43 10.23
N PRO A 86 3.57 -14.49 11.04
CA PRO A 86 2.52 -15.48 10.75
C PRO A 86 1.18 -14.74 10.69
N ALA A 87 0.38 -15.03 9.67
CA ALA A 87 -0.98 -14.52 9.57
C ALA A 87 -1.71 -14.81 10.88
N LEU A 88 -2.03 -13.76 11.64
CA LEU A 88 -2.81 -13.85 12.88
C LEU A 88 -4.26 -14.19 12.57
#